data_AF-A0A961ER46-F1
#
_entry.id   AF-A0A961ER46-F1
#
_cell.length_a   1.000
_cell.length_b   1.000
_cell.length_c   1.000
_cell.angle_alpha   90.00
_cell.angle_beta   90.00
_cell.angle_gamma   90.00
#
_symmetry.space_group_name_H-M   'P 1'
#
loop_
_entity.id
_entity.type
_entity.pdbx_description
1 polymer ?
#
loop_
_entity_poly.entity_id
_entity_poly.type
_entity_poly.pdbx_seq_one_letter_code
_entity_poly.pdbx_strand_id
1 'polypeptide(L)' 'MAERFNGATVTITGGTGSFGSTMVRALLEHGADQIRVLSRDEAKQ' A
#
# COMPACT_ATOMS: atom_id res chain seq x y z
N MET A 1 15.15 12.76 -0.66
CA MET A 1 14.57 11.80 -1.61
C MET A 1 13.23 12.39 -2.05
N ALA A 2 12.91 12.47 -3.34
CA ALA A 2 11.66 13.07 -3.79
C ALA A 2 10.46 12.28 -3.24
N GLU A 3 9.57 12.95 -2.49
CA GLU A 3 8.34 12.37 -1.94
C GLU A 3 7.35 12.14 -3.07
N ARG A 4 7.53 11.02 -3.78
CA ARG A 4 6.89 10.73 -5.06
C ARG A 4 5.38 10.53 -4.97
N PHE A 5 4.85 10.32 -3.75
CA PHE A 5 3.44 10.07 -3.48
C PHE A 5 2.86 10.98 -2.39
N ASN A 6 3.50 12.12 -2.08
CA ASN A 6 2.99 13.03 -1.04
C ASN A 6 1.56 13.50 -1.35
N GLY A 7 0.66 13.34 -0.38
CA GLY A 7 -0.78 13.64 -0.52
C GLY A 7 -1.56 12.66 -1.41
N ALA A 8 -0.94 11.59 -1.91
CA ALA A 8 -1.63 10.62 -2.75
C ALA A 8 -2.42 9.60 -1.92
N THR A 9 -3.61 9.25 -2.42
CA THR A 9 -4.38 8.08 -1.97
C THR A 9 -4.17 6.93 -2.95
N VAL A 10 -3.65 5.80 -2.48
CA VAL A 10 -3.32 4.63 -3.31
C VAL A 10 -4.18 3.43 -2.92
N THR A 11 -4.74 2.73 -3.89
CA THR A 11 -5.44 1.45 -3.65
C THR A 11 -4.61 0.29 -4.19
N ILE A 12 -4.37 -0.72 -3.37
CA ILE A 12 -3.69 -1.97 -3.73
C ILE A 12 -4.70 -3.12 -3.68
N THR A 13 -4.84 -3.85 -4.79
CA THR A 13 -5.59 -5.11 -4.84
C THR A 13 -4.67 -6.30 -4.61
N GLY A 14 -5.14 -7.35 -3.93
CA GLY A 14 -4.31 -8.49 -3.53
C GLY A 14 -3.23 -8.11 -2.51
N GLY A 15 -3.42 -7.03 -1.75
CA GLY A 15 -2.38 -6.44 -0.91
C GLY A 15 -1.93 -7.30 0.28
N THR A 16 -2.65 -8.36 0.63
CA THR A 16 -2.26 -9.31 1.70
C THR A 16 -1.23 -10.36 1.25
N GLY A 17 -0.90 -10.43 -0.05
CA GLY A 17 0.19 -11.27 -0.55
C GLY A 17 1.57 -10.70 -0.19
N SER A 18 2.62 -11.51 -0.33
CA SER A 18 4.01 -11.09 -0.04
C SER A 18 4.38 -9.79 -0.76
N PHE A 19 4.11 -9.73 -2.05
CA PHE A 19 4.35 -8.55 -2.87
C PHE A 19 3.53 -7.34 -2.42
N GLY A 20 2.25 -7.52 -2.13
CA GLY A 20 1.35 -6.47 -1.67
C GLY A 20 1.85 -5.82 -0.38
N SER A 21 2.25 -6.63 0.60
CA SER A 21 2.79 -6.14 1.86
C SER A 21 4.09 -5.35 1.70
N THR A 22 4.97 -5.77 0.77
CA THR A 22 6.19 -5.05 0.43
C THR A 22 5.89 -3.71 -0.24
N MET A 23 4.92 -3.66 -1.15
CA MET A 23 4.50 -2.42 -1.81
C MET A 23 3.88 -1.41 -0.84
N VAL A 24 3.10 -1.86 0.14
CA VAL A 24 2.56 -0.97 1.19
C VAL A 24 3.70 -0.26 1.93
N ARG A 25 4.75 -0.99 2.34
CA ARG A 25 5.92 -0.40 3.02
C ARG A 25 6.63 0.63 2.14
N ALA A 26 6.88 0.29 0.87
CA ALA A 26 7.53 1.20 -0.07
C ALA A 26 6.72 2.48 -0.31
N LEU A 27 5.39 2.39 -0.37
CA LEU A 27 4.52 3.56 -0.56
C LEU A 27 4.52 4.48 0.68
N LEU A 28 4.54 3.91 1.89
CA LEU A 28 4.67 4.70 3.12
C LEU A 28 6.02 5.44 3.15
N GLU A 29 7.12 4.77 2.79
CA GLU A 29 8.46 5.37 2.71
C GLU A 29 8.58 6.44 1.61
N HIS A 30 7.65 6.47 0.66
CA HIS A 30 7.63 7.43 -0.45
C HIS A 30 6.53 8.49 -0.33
N GLY A 31 5.89 8.58 0.84
CA GLY A 31 5.02 9.69 1.23
C GLY A 31 3.54 9.50 0.90
N ALA A 32 3.07 8.29 0.59
CA ALA A 32 1.64 8.07 0.41
C ALA A 32 0.86 8.43 1.68
N ASP A 33 -0.13 9.31 1.55
CA ASP A 33 -0.93 9.82 2.67
C ASP A 33 -1.99 8.81 3.12
N GLN A 34 -2.54 8.07 2.15
CA GLN A 34 -3.49 6.99 2.43
C GLN A 34 -3.23 5.80 1.52
N ILE A 35 -3.20 4.60 2.10
CA ILE A 35 -3.10 3.34 1.36
C ILE A 35 -4.30 2.46 1.74
N ARG A 36 -5.08 2.04 0.73
CA ARG A 36 -6.22 1.13 0.89
C ARG A 36 -5.84 -0.24 0.37
N VAL A 37 -5.87 -1.24 1.23
CA VAL A 37 -5.58 -2.63 0.86
C VAL A 37 -6.89 -3.38 0.66
N LEU A 38 -7.10 -3.88 -0.55
CA LEU A 38 -8.24 -4.71 -0.91
C LEU A 38 -7.76 -6.13 -1.21
N SER A 39 -8.22 -7.09 -0.43
CA SER A 39 -7.96 -8.51 -0.61
C SER A 39 -9.20 -9.33 -0.25
N ARG A 40 -9.24 -10.56 -0.77
CA ARG A 40 -10.28 -11.56 -0.48
C ARG A 40 -9.88 -12.51 0.65
N ASP A 41 -8.66 -12.38 1.16
CA ASP A 41 -8.13 -13.21 2.25
C ASP A 41 -8.61 -12.64 3.59
N GLU A 42 -9.84 -12.99 3.97
CA GLU A 42 -10.52 -12.49 5.18
C GLU A 42 -9.74 -12.79 6.47
N ALA A 43 -8.89 -13.82 6.49
CA ALA A 43 -8.05 -14.15 7.64
C ALA A 43 -6.85 -13.20 7.83
N LYS A 44 -6.50 -12.39 6.82
CA LYS A 44 -5.36 -11.46 6.84
C LYS A 44 -5.75 -10.00 6.64
N GLN A 45 -7.04 -9.72 6.51
CA GLN A 45 -7.61 -8.38 6.38
C GLN A 45 -7.85 -7.76 7.75
#